data_AF-A0A9E5N5J5-F1
#
_entry.id   AF-A0A9E5N5J5-F1
#
_cell.length_a   1.000
_cell.length_b   1.000
_cell.length_c   1.000
_cell.angle_alpha   90.00
_cell.angle_beta   90.00
_cell.angle_gamma   90.00
#
_symmetry.space_group_name_H-M   'P 1'
#
loop_
_entity.id
_entity.type
_entity.pdbx_description
1 polymer ?
#
loop_
_entity_poly.entity_id
_entity_poly.type
_entity_poly.pdbx_seq_one_letter_code
_entity_poly.pdbx_strand_id
1 'polypeptide(L)' 'MKRLLKKEELKKMVLELAKNYDVIAPVDKEELILFQPITKVEQILWDYSNSLKPIKELFLPPREVLFRFRGGKVQ' A
#
# COMPACT_ATOMS: atom_id res chain seq x y z
N MET A 1 26.34 11.98 -6.23
CA MET A 1 25.27 12.66 -7.01
C MET A 1 24.01 12.75 -6.15
N LYS A 2 23.51 13.95 -5.86
CA LYS A 2 22.21 14.12 -5.19
C LYS A 2 21.11 14.01 -6.25
N ARG A 3 20.24 13.00 -6.13
CA ARG A 3 18.99 12.93 -6.90
C ARG A 3 17.92 13.63 -6.07
N LEU A 4 17.46 14.78 -6.55
CA LEU A 4 16.40 15.58 -5.92
C LEU A 4 15.16 15.45 -6.78
N LEU A 5 14.04 15.09 -6.15
CA LEU A 5 12.73 15.01 -6.78
C LEU A 5 11.84 16.08 -6.15
N LYS A 6 11.11 16.83 -6.96
CA LYS A 6 10.15 17.81 -6.41
C LYS A 6 8.90 17.08 -5.87
N LYS A 7 8.22 17.66 -4.88
CA LYS A 7 7.02 17.04 -4.26
C LYS A 7 5.91 16.86 -5.31
N GLU A 8 5.84 17.76 -6.29
CA GLU A 8 4.84 17.70 -7.39
C GLU A 8 5.11 16.54 -8.35
N GLU A 9 6.37 16.14 -8.53
CA GLU A 9 6.77 15.04 -9.42
C GLU A 9 6.56 13.65 -8.79
N LEU A 10 6.37 13.60 -7.48
CA LEU A 10 6.18 12.37 -6.71
C LEU A 10 4.94 11.60 -7.18
N LYS A 11 3.85 12.30 -7.48
CA LYS A 11 2.62 11.69 -8.03
C LYS A 11 2.87 11.00 -9.37
N LYS A 12 3.61 11.67 -10.27
CA LYS A 12 3.97 11.14 -11.58
C LYS A 12 4.85 9.90 -11.45
N MET A 13 5.82 9.94 -10.55
CA MET A 13 6.68 8.78 -10.27
C MET A 13 5.87 7.57 -9.81
N VAL A 14 4.93 7.77 -8.88
CA VAL A 14 4.08 6.68 -8.40
C VAL A 14 3.18 6.13 -9.51
N LEU A 15 2.60 6.98 -10.36
CA LEU A 15 1.82 6.53 -11.53
C LEU A 15 2.64 5.65 -12.47
N GLU A 16 3.89 6.00 -12.75
CA GLU A 16 4.77 5.18 -13.60
C GLU A 16 5.10 3.83 -12.96
N LEU A 17 5.29 3.80 -11.63
CA LEU A 17 5.51 2.54 -10.89
C LEU A 17 4.26 1.65 -10.91
N ALA A 18 3.07 2.25 -10.71
CA ALA A 18 1.80 1.54 -10.67
C ALA A 18 1.43 0.83 -11.99
N LYS A 19 2.07 1.21 -13.12
CA LYS A 19 1.89 0.50 -14.40
C LYS A 19 2.47 -0.91 -14.38
N ASN A 20 3.53 -1.13 -13.62
CA ASN A 20 4.32 -2.36 -13.67
C ASN A 20 4.34 -3.10 -12.32
N TYR A 21 3.94 -2.45 -11.24
CA TYR A 21 4.05 -2.96 -9.88
C TYR A 21 2.82 -2.61 -9.05
N ASP A 22 2.49 -3.47 -8.10
CA ASP A 22 1.57 -3.11 -7.02
C ASP A 22 2.23 -2.07 -6.13
N VAL A 23 1.65 -0.87 -6.11
CA VAL A 23 2.09 0.20 -5.21
C VAL A 23 1.28 0.11 -3.93
N ILE A 24 1.96 -0.03 -2.81
CA ILE A 24 1.35 0.00 -1.49
C ILE A 24 1.62 1.36 -0.85
N ALA A 25 0.56 1.97 -0.32
CA ALA A 25 0.64 3.28 0.29
C ALA A 25 -0.30 3.37 1.51
N PRO A 26 -0.07 4.33 2.41
CA PRO A 26 -1.01 4.68 3.46
C PRO A 26 -2.29 5.27 2.84
N VAL A 27 -3.44 4.70 3.17
CA VAL A 27 -4.76 5.16 2.74
C VAL A 27 -5.64 5.39 3.96
N ASP A 28 -6.52 6.38 3.89
CA ASP A 28 -7.60 6.53 4.87
C ASP A 28 -8.74 5.57 4.50
N LYS A 29 -9.11 4.71 5.44
CA LYS A 29 -10.30 3.88 5.32
C LYS A 29 -11.08 3.97 6.61
N GLU A 30 -12.17 4.74 6.59
CA GLU A 30 -13.07 4.90 7.74
C GLU A 30 -12.32 5.39 9.00
N GLU A 31 -11.49 6.43 8.85
CA GLU A 31 -10.66 7.02 9.92
C GLU A 31 -9.50 6.13 10.40
N LEU A 32 -9.26 5.00 9.72
CA LEU A 32 -8.14 4.11 9.98
C LEU A 32 -7.10 4.22 8.85
N ILE A 33 -5.91 4.67 9.22
CA ILE A 33 -4.77 4.75 8.29
C ILE A 33 -4.13 3.38 8.16
N LEU A 34 -4.24 2.79 6.97
CA LEU A 34 -3.75 1.43 6.67
C LEU A 34 -2.84 1.44 5.45
N PHE A 35 -1.81 0.60 5.44
CA PHE A 35 -1.02 0.34 4.22
C PHE A 35 -1.74 -0.68 3.34
N GLN A 36 -2.15 -0.28 2.14
CA GLN A 36 -2.87 -1.13 1.19
C GLN A 36 -2.41 -0.85 -0.25
N PRO A 37 -2.60 -1.81 -1.18
CA PRO A 37 -2.44 -1.55 -2.60
C PRO A 37 -3.36 -0.42 -3.05
N ILE A 38 -2.82 0.55 -3.77
CA ILE A 38 -3.59 1.65 -4.35
C ILE A 38 -3.93 1.35 -5.80
N THR A 39 -5.08 1.85 -6.23
CA THR A 39 -5.51 1.87 -7.63
C THR A 39 -5.42 3.25 -8.24
N LYS A 40 -5.43 4.29 -7.40
CA LYS A 40 -5.33 5.70 -7.79
C LYS A 40 -4.40 6.44 -6.84
N VAL A 41 -3.62 7.39 -7.36
CA VAL A 41 -2.62 8.12 -6.56
C VAL A 41 -3.26 9.08 -5.55
N GLU A 42 -4.51 9.47 -5.79
CA GLU A 42 -5.30 10.30 -4.89
C GLU A 42 -5.67 9.58 -3.59
N GLN A 43 -5.57 8.25 -3.56
CA GLN A 43 -5.80 7.45 -2.35
C GLN A 43 -4.65 7.60 -1.34
N ILE A 44 -3.48 8.05 -1.78
CA ILE A 44 -2.29 8.17 -0.94
C ILE A 44 -2.46 9.34 0.03
N LEU A 45 -2.38 9.04 1.31
CA LEU A 45 -2.19 10.04 2.36
C LEU A 45 -0.71 10.46 2.40
N TRP A 46 -0.39 11.61 1.83
CA TRP A 46 0.99 12.13 1.80
C TRP A 46 1.45 12.71 3.13
N ASP A 47 0.52 13.29 3.89
CA ASP A 47 0.78 13.98 5.15
C ASP A 47 0.02 13.24 6.27
N TYR A 48 0.64 12.21 6.86
CA TYR A 48 0.09 11.42 7.97
C TYR A 48 1.17 11.17 9.04
N SER A 49 0.73 10.99 10.30
CA SER A 49 1.65 10.79 11.43
C SER A 49 1.90 9.31 11.72
N ASN A 50 0.85 8.50 11.85
CA ASN A 50 0.94 7.09 12.20
C ASN A 50 -0.18 6.27 11.53
N SER A 51 0.16 5.09 11.01
CA SER A 51 -0.80 4.09 10.57
C SER A 51 -1.26 3.22 11.75
N LEU A 52 -2.52 2.80 11.78
CA LEU A 52 -3.02 1.81 12.74
C LEU A 52 -2.24 0.49 12.61
N LYS A 53 -1.98 0.07 11.36
CA LYS A 53 -1.21 -1.14 11.04
C LYS A 53 0.08 -0.75 10.31
N PRO A 54 1.26 -1.13 10.84
CA PRO A 54 2.53 -0.76 10.23
C PRO A 54 2.73 -1.52 8.92
N ILE A 55 3.48 -0.92 7.99
CA ILE A 55 3.86 -1.56 6.72
C ILE A 55 4.57 -2.90 6.92
N LYS A 56 5.23 -3.10 8.07
CA LYS A 56 5.90 -4.36 8.45
C LYS A 56 4.95 -5.56 8.41
N GLU A 57 3.65 -5.39 8.68
CA GLU A 57 2.68 -6.48 8.66
C GLU A 57 2.56 -7.14 7.26
N LEU A 58 2.86 -6.39 6.18
CA LEU A 58 2.83 -6.92 4.81
C LEU A 58 3.99 -7.85 4.50
N PHE A 59 5.16 -7.61 5.11
CA PHE A 59 6.38 -8.39 4.87
C PHE A 59 6.63 -9.44 5.95
N LEU A 60 6.19 -9.15 7.18
CA LEU A 60 6.46 -9.92 8.39
C LEU A 60 5.13 -10.09 9.13
N PRO A 61 4.21 -10.91 8.60
CA PRO A 61 2.95 -11.17 9.26
C PRO A 61 3.22 -11.78 10.65
N PRO A 62 2.46 -11.40 11.68
CA PRO A 62 2.66 -11.90 13.04
C PRO A 62 2.40 -13.41 13.19
N ARG A 63 1.85 -14.06 12.16
CA ARG A 63 1.57 -15.49 12.09
C ARG A 63 1.85 -16.01 10.69
N GLU A 64 2.29 -17.25 10.61
CA GLU A 64 2.47 -17.96 9.34
C GLU A 64 1.11 -18.42 8.79
N VAL A 65 0.88 -18.17 7.50
CA VAL A 65 -0.34 -18.63 6.82
C VAL A 65 -0.13 -20.08 6.38
N LEU A 66 -0.73 -21.03 7.10
CA LEU A 66 -0.60 -22.47 6.79
C LEU A 66 -1.38 -22.88 5.53
N PHE A 67 -2.59 -22.33 5.35
CA PHE A 67 -3.48 -22.69 4.24
C PHE A 67 -4.20 -21.47 3.68
N ARG A 68 -4.38 -21.42 2.36
CA ARG A 68 -5.23 -20.44 1.67
C ARG A 68 -6.28 -21.18 0.86
N PHE A 69 -7.52 -21.15 1.34
CA PHE A 69 -8.64 -21.78 0.63
C PHE A 69 -9.14 -20.85 -0.47
N ARG A 70 -9.26 -21.36 -1.70
CA ARG A 70 -9.92 -20.67 -2.81
C ARG A 70 -11.02 -21.57 -3.37
N GLY A 71 -12.27 -21.15 -3.23
CA GLY A 71 -13.42 -21.73 -3.92
C GLY A 71 -13.60 -23.24 -3.73
N GLY A 72 -13.91 -23.67 -2.51
CA GLY A 72 -14.46 -25.02 -2.30
C GLY A 72 -15.96 -25.00 -2.55
N LYS A 73 -16.43 -25.64 -3.63
CA LYS A 73 -17.83 -26.06 -3.70
C LYS A 73 -17.99 -27.22 -2.74
N VAL A 74 -18.80 -27.02 -1.70
CA VAL A 74 -19.34 -28.12 -0.90
C VAL A 74 -20.36 -28.82 -1.79
N GLN A 75 -20.11 -30.07 -2.16
CA GLN A 75 -21.15 -31.00 -2.62
C GLN A 75 -21.54 -31.89 -1.46
#